data_AF-A0A835IPD3-F1
#
_entry.id   AF-A0A835IPD3-F1
#
_cell.length_a   1.000
_cell.length_b   1.000
_cell.length_c   1.000
_cell.angle_alpha   90.00
_cell.angle_beta   90.00
_cell.angle_gamma   90.00
#
_symmetry.space_group_name_H-M   'P 1'
#
loop_
_entity.id
_entity.type
_entity.pdbx_description
1 polymer ?
#
loop_
_entity_poly.entity_id
_entity_poly.type
_entity_poly.pdbx_seq_one_letter_code
_entity_poly.pdbx_strand_id
1 'polypeptide(L)'
;MNSSTVIAIHNEDEPSPKITKRTIFSLLPSKIMYDTRQLTHSLKVGTALVLVSLLYLVDSLYEQVGENAMWAIMTVVVVFEFSAGATLSKGLNRGIGTILGGGLGVLAATLADQIGGSGEAIAVGIFVFIFGAAASYSRLIPAFKNFFDYGAMIFILTFNLVIVSGLRDKKIFDLARDRLLTIGIGFAICIFASLLIFPVWSSDELHSSIASKFHKIACSIEGCFDEYFGSVNEKDNQITARLDGFTSVLDSKSKDEILAKFARWEPWHGKFGFYHPWDKYLQIGEQLRELAASTFSLRDCLQSPRQPSSKSLKLSVKEPCEAMASLLACTLRELGQSIENMKESKPGALIVAQLQKTKLELSVAISASKLGSLGKDDGIAVASFVFLLMEMVDKVEVLAKKVEQLGDLANFTCH
;
A
#
# COMPACT_ATOMS: atom_id res chain seq x y z
N MET A 1 -51.09 33.24 51.17
CA MET A 1 -51.77 33.89 50.03
C MET A 1 -50.76 34.78 49.34
N ASN A 2 -50.56 34.53 48.05
CA ASN A 2 -49.44 34.98 47.22
C ASN A 2 -49.23 36.50 47.24
N SER A 3 -48.00 36.94 47.52
CA SER A 3 -47.54 38.30 47.22
C SER A 3 -46.90 38.32 45.84
N SER A 4 -47.43 39.21 45.01
CA SER A 4 -46.98 39.57 43.67
C SER A 4 -45.56 40.11 43.67
N THR A 5 -44.76 39.75 42.66
CA THR A 5 -43.60 40.53 42.27
C THR A 5 -43.58 40.73 40.76
N VAL A 6 -43.50 42.00 40.41
CA VAL A 6 -43.52 42.65 39.10
C VAL A 6 -42.40 42.12 38.20
N ILE A 7 -42.71 41.78 36.95
CA ILE A 7 -41.73 41.52 35.89
C ILE A 7 -41.48 42.84 35.16
N ALA A 8 -40.30 43.41 35.33
CA ALA A 8 -39.83 44.55 34.55
C ALA A 8 -39.30 44.05 33.18
N ILE A 9 -39.74 44.72 32.12
CA ILE A 9 -39.23 44.56 30.76
C ILE A 9 -37.92 45.36 30.65
N HIS A 10 -36.85 44.72 30.20
CA HIS A 10 -35.69 45.40 29.63
C HIS A 10 -35.50 44.87 28.21
N ASN A 11 -35.72 45.74 27.22
CA ASN A 11 -35.20 45.58 25.87
C ASN A 11 -33.69 45.85 25.92
N GLU A 12 -32.88 45.04 25.24
CA GLU A 12 -31.99 45.49 24.16
C GLU A 12 -31.25 44.28 23.55
N ASP A 13 -31.38 44.19 22.24
CA ASP A 13 -30.49 43.61 21.22
C ASP A 13 -29.27 42.77 21.68
N GLU A 14 -29.33 41.46 21.43
CA GLU A 14 -28.13 40.65 21.20
C GLU A 14 -28.25 39.87 19.87
N PRO A 15 -27.22 39.89 19.01
CA PRO A 15 -27.28 39.27 17.70
C PRO A 15 -27.15 37.75 17.80
N SER A 16 -27.92 37.05 16.96
CA SER A 16 -27.82 35.60 16.72
C SER A 16 -26.35 35.15 16.59
N PRO A 17 -25.90 34.09 17.28
CA PRO A 17 -24.54 33.61 17.11
C PRO A 17 -24.43 33.00 15.71
N LYS A 18 -23.72 33.70 14.82
CA LYS A 18 -23.26 33.14 13.54
C LYS A 18 -22.36 31.96 13.89
N ILE A 19 -22.90 30.75 13.75
CA ILE A 19 -22.19 29.47 13.89
C ILE A 19 -21.07 29.46 12.83
N THR A 20 -19.92 29.96 13.24
CA THR A 20 -18.71 30.00 12.42
C THR A 20 -18.11 28.60 12.47
N LYS A 21 -17.73 28.05 11.31
CA LYS A 21 -17.18 26.69 11.08
C LYS A 21 -16.01 26.26 12.01
N ARG A 22 -15.53 27.13 12.90
CA ARG A 22 -14.43 26.88 13.84
C ARG A 22 -14.83 26.10 15.10
N THR A 23 -16.10 26.08 15.51
CA THR A 23 -16.47 25.54 16.84
C THR A 23 -16.65 24.01 16.87
N ILE A 24 -16.89 23.35 15.73
CA ILE A 24 -17.01 21.88 15.70
C ILE A 24 -15.64 21.22 15.93
N PHE A 25 -14.54 21.88 15.54
CA PHE A 25 -13.18 21.36 15.74
C PHE A 25 -12.62 21.61 17.15
N SER A 26 -13.22 22.49 17.96
CA SER A 26 -12.72 22.84 19.29
C SER A 26 -13.27 21.97 20.43
N LEU A 27 -14.20 21.04 20.14
CA LEU A 27 -14.79 20.13 21.12
C LEU A 27 -14.18 18.72 21.15
N LEU A 28 -13.19 18.43 20.29
CA LEU A 28 -12.45 17.17 20.39
C LEU A 28 -11.24 17.32 21.31
N PRO A 29 -11.09 16.48 22.36
CA PRO A 29 -9.93 16.51 23.23
C PRO A 29 -8.64 16.27 22.44
N SER A 30 -7.61 17.03 22.78
CA SER A 30 -6.30 17.16 22.13
C SER A 30 -5.41 15.89 22.12
N LYS A 31 -5.99 14.71 22.37
CA LYS A 31 -5.33 13.40 22.33
C LYS A 31 -5.78 12.51 21.18
N ILE A 32 -6.59 13.07 20.27
CA ILE A 32 -7.11 12.40 19.09
C ILE A 32 -6.50 13.07 17.86
N MET A 33 -5.20 12.84 17.64
CA MET A 33 -4.61 13.10 16.32
C MET A 33 -5.02 11.94 15.42
N TYR A 34 -6.32 11.87 15.09
CA TYR A 34 -6.84 10.95 14.08
C TYR A 34 -6.02 11.18 12.83
N ASP A 35 -5.50 10.11 12.22
CA ASP A 35 -4.83 10.17 10.94
C ASP A 35 -5.77 10.91 9.98
N THR A 36 -5.39 12.13 9.60
CA THR A 36 -6.23 13.04 8.79
C THR A 36 -6.74 12.36 7.53
N ARG A 37 -6.01 11.37 7.03
CA ARG A 37 -6.41 10.51 5.91
C ARG A 37 -7.59 9.60 6.24
N GLN A 38 -7.63 9.00 7.42
CA GLN A 38 -8.75 8.17 7.89
C GLN A 38 -10.02 9.00 8.05
N LEU A 39 -9.92 10.18 8.68
CA LEU A 39 -11.04 11.10 8.80
C LEU A 39 -11.57 11.53 7.43
N THR A 40 -10.64 11.88 6.52
CA THR A 40 -10.99 12.25 5.15
C THR A 40 -11.73 11.10 4.47
N HIS A 41 -11.20 9.87 4.54
CA HIS A 41 -11.85 8.70 3.96
C HIS A 41 -13.27 8.47 4.51
N SER A 42 -13.46 8.51 5.84
CA SER A 42 -14.78 8.36 6.45
C SER A 42 -15.78 9.42 5.96
N LEU A 43 -15.33 10.67 5.80
CA LEU A 43 -16.16 11.75 5.24
C LEU A 43 -16.52 11.50 3.77
N LYS A 44 -15.59 10.96 2.96
CA LYS A 44 -15.87 10.61 1.56
C LYS A 44 -16.94 9.53 1.45
N VAL A 45 -16.82 8.46 2.25
CA VAL A 45 -17.79 7.36 2.28
C VAL A 45 -19.16 7.90 2.69
N GLY A 46 -19.22 8.71 3.75
CA GLY A 46 -20.47 9.35 4.18
C GLY A 46 -21.08 10.23 3.07
N THR A 47 -20.26 11.00 2.36
CA THR A 47 -20.72 11.83 1.25
C THR A 47 -21.25 10.99 0.08
N ALA A 48 -20.55 9.91 -0.29
CA ALA A 48 -21.00 9.00 -1.34
C ALA A 48 -22.34 8.32 -0.98
N LEU A 49 -22.53 7.94 0.30
CA LEU A 49 -23.78 7.39 0.80
C LEU A 49 -24.93 8.41 0.73
N VAL A 50 -24.68 9.66 1.14
CA VAL A 50 -25.68 10.73 0.99
C VAL A 50 -26.01 10.98 -0.47
N LEU A 51 -25.02 11.04 -1.36
CA LEU A 51 -25.23 11.26 -2.79
C LEU A 51 -26.06 10.14 -3.42
N VAL A 52 -25.75 8.87 -3.14
CA VAL A 52 -26.53 7.75 -3.67
C VAL A 52 -27.95 7.74 -3.11
N SER A 53 -28.14 8.09 -1.84
CA SER A 53 -29.49 8.22 -1.25
C SER A 53 -30.28 9.38 -1.84
N LEU A 54 -29.66 10.54 -2.08
CA LEU A 54 -30.31 11.71 -2.68
C LEU A 54 -30.74 11.44 -4.13
N LEU A 55 -29.94 10.70 -4.90
CA LEU A 55 -30.31 10.33 -6.27
C LEU A 55 -31.58 9.48 -6.33
N TYR A 56 -31.93 8.75 -5.26
CA TYR A 56 -33.20 8.03 -5.17
C TYR A 56 -34.40 8.92 -4.84
N LEU A 57 -34.17 10.09 -4.24
CA LEU A 57 -35.24 11.05 -3.96
C LEU A 57 -35.59 11.91 -5.18
N VAL A 58 -34.84 11.77 -6.29
CA VAL A 58 -35.14 12.45 -7.55
C VAL A 58 -36.09 11.57 -8.38
N ASP A 59 -37.32 12.05 -8.58
CA ASP A 59 -38.44 11.32 -9.20
C ASP A 59 -38.06 10.62 -10.53
N SER A 60 -37.27 11.27 -11.39
CA SER A 60 -36.90 10.71 -12.69
C SER A 60 -35.99 9.47 -12.62
N LEU A 61 -35.22 9.31 -11.52
CA LEU A 61 -34.35 8.15 -11.30
C LEU A 61 -35.07 7.08 -10.48
N TYR A 62 -36.00 7.46 -9.62
CA TYR A 62 -36.88 6.51 -8.93
C TYR A 62 -37.77 5.73 -9.90
N GLU A 63 -38.35 6.38 -10.92
CA GLU A 63 -39.16 5.69 -11.94
C GLU A 63 -38.37 4.65 -12.76
N GLN A 64 -37.05 4.85 -12.94
CA GLN A 64 -36.19 3.92 -13.69
C GLN A 64 -35.55 2.83 -12.82
N VAL A 65 -35.39 3.05 -11.51
CA VAL A 65 -34.49 2.24 -10.67
C VAL A 65 -35.09 1.86 -9.29
N GLY A 66 -36.27 2.37 -8.93
CA GLY A 66 -36.81 2.41 -7.57
C GLY A 66 -36.83 1.10 -6.80
N GLU A 67 -37.17 -0.03 -7.44
CA GLU A 67 -37.17 -1.35 -6.77
C GLU A 67 -35.77 -1.94 -6.57
N ASN A 68 -34.80 -1.54 -7.40
CA ASN A 68 -33.43 -2.06 -7.38
C ASN A 68 -32.44 -1.16 -6.60
N ALA A 69 -32.97 -0.17 -5.86
CA ALA A 69 -32.18 0.86 -5.19
C ALA A 69 -31.14 0.30 -4.19
N MET A 70 -31.48 -0.81 -3.55
CA MET A 70 -30.61 -1.53 -2.63
C MET A 70 -29.25 -1.89 -3.27
N TRP A 71 -29.23 -2.24 -4.56
CA TRP A 71 -28.03 -2.67 -5.26
C TRP A 71 -27.01 -1.55 -5.48
N ALA A 72 -27.43 -0.31 -5.68
CA ALA A 72 -26.47 0.80 -5.81
C ALA A 72 -25.90 1.20 -4.44
N ILE A 73 -26.71 1.21 -3.38
CA ILE A 73 -26.22 1.48 -2.00
C ILE A 73 -25.20 0.39 -1.61
N MET A 74 -25.54 -0.88 -1.83
CA MET A 74 -24.62 -2.00 -1.62
C MET A 74 -23.36 -1.90 -2.49
N THR A 75 -23.45 -1.30 -3.67
CA THR A 75 -22.28 -1.04 -4.51
C THR A 75 -21.38 0.00 -3.87
N VAL A 76 -21.93 1.13 -3.41
CA VAL A 76 -21.15 2.14 -2.70
C VAL A 76 -20.45 1.55 -1.47
N VAL A 77 -21.19 0.84 -0.61
CA VAL A 77 -20.62 0.26 0.61
C VAL A 77 -19.50 -0.75 0.33
N VAL A 78 -19.61 -1.56 -0.72
CA VAL A 78 -18.65 -2.66 -0.97
C VAL A 78 -17.50 -2.24 -1.89
N VAL A 79 -17.70 -1.24 -2.76
CA VAL A 79 -16.69 -0.79 -3.73
C VAL A 79 -15.83 0.34 -3.20
N PHE A 80 -16.37 1.20 -2.32
CA PHE A 80 -15.63 2.33 -1.80
C PHE A 80 -14.46 1.85 -0.94
N GLU A 81 -13.26 2.27 -1.31
CA GLU A 81 -12.01 1.89 -0.67
C GLU A 81 -11.20 3.12 -0.24
N PHE A 82 -10.15 2.88 0.54
CA PHE A 82 -9.34 3.96 1.08
C PHE A 82 -8.69 4.84 0.01
N SER A 83 -8.18 4.23 -1.06
CA SER A 83 -7.56 4.93 -2.19
C SER A 83 -8.46 4.94 -3.42
N ALA A 84 -8.22 5.92 -4.29
CA ALA A 84 -8.91 6.04 -5.57
C ALA A 84 -8.65 4.83 -6.48
N GLY A 85 -7.39 4.37 -6.57
CA GLY A 85 -7.01 3.19 -7.35
C GLY A 85 -7.68 1.90 -6.86
N ALA A 86 -7.79 1.71 -5.53
CA ALA A 86 -8.50 0.57 -4.97
C ALA A 86 -10.00 0.60 -5.29
N THR A 87 -10.62 1.78 -5.19
CA THR A 87 -12.03 1.99 -5.52
C THR A 87 -12.29 1.69 -7.00
N LEU A 88 -11.44 2.20 -7.90
CA LEU A 88 -11.55 1.96 -9.34
C LEU A 88 -11.37 0.47 -9.68
N SER A 89 -10.34 -0.17 -9.12
CA SER A 89 -10.09 -1.60 -9.33
C SER A 89 -11.25 -2.46 -8.86
N LYS A 90 -11.81 -2.21 -7.66
CA LYS A 90 -12.96 -2.97 -7.16
C LYS A 90 -14.21 -2.72 -8.00
N GLY A 91 -14.48 -1.48 -8.37
CA GLY A 91 -15.68 -1.15 -9.13
C GLY A 91 -15.66 -1.71 -10.56
N LEU A 92 -14.52 -1.65 -11.25
CA LEU A 92 -14.36 -2.31 -12.55
C LEU A 92 -14.48 -3.82 -12.44
N ASN A 93 -13.87 -4.44 -11.42
CA ASN A 93 -14.03 -5.87 -11.15
C ASN A 93 -15.50 -6.24 -10.86
N ARG A 94 -16.26 -5.38 -10.18
CA ARG A 94 -17.70 -5.58 -9.96
C ARG A 94 -18.46 -5.56 -11.28
N GLY A 95 -18.19 -4.57 -12.12
CA GLY A 95 -18.80 -4.43 -13.44
C GLY A 95 -18.54 -5.65 -14.32
N ILE A 96 -17.28 -6.05 -14.46
CA ILE A 96 -16.88 -7.23 -15.24
C ILE A 96 -17.53 -8.50 -14.68
N GLY A 97 -17.48 -8.69 -13.37
CA GLY A 97 -18.10 -9.85 -12.71
C GLY A 97 -19.61 -9.92 -12.95
N THR A 98 -20.32 -8.79 -12.89
CA THR A 98 -21.76 -8.73 -13.17
C THR A 98 -22.07 -8.94 -14.65
N ILE A 99 -21.30 -8.38 -15.57
CA ILE A 99 -21.50 -8.59 -17.02
C ILE A 99 -21.31 -10.07 -17.37
N LEU A 100 -20.21 -10.68 -16.91
CA LEU A 100 -19.93 -12.10 -17.15
C LEU A 100 -20.96 -13.00 -16.47
N GLY A 101 -21.31 -12.71 -15.20
CA GLY A 101 -22.24 -13.52 -14.43
C GLY A 101 -23.66 -13.41 -14.96
N GLY A 102 -24.11 -12.21 -15.32
CA GLY A 102 -25.41 -11.97 -15.92
C GLY A 102 -25.50 -12.57 -17.32
N GLY A 103 -24.51 -12.34 -18.18
CA GLY A 103 -24.48 -12.90 -19.54
C GLY A 103 -24.48 -14.43 -19.55
N LEU A 104 -23.60 -15.06 -18.76
CA LEU A 104 -23.56 -16.52 -18.64
C LEU A 104 -24.81 -17.07 -17.92
N GLY A 105 -25.37 -16.33 -16.96
CA GLY A 105 -26.60 -16.71 -16.26
C GLY A 105 -27.80 -16.74 -17.20
N VAL A 106 -27.96 -15.72 -18.05
CA VAL A 106 -28.98 -15.67 -19.11
C VAL A 106 -28.79 -16.83 -20.07
N LEU A 107 -27.56 -17.05 -20.56
CA LEU A 107 -27.26 -18.15 -21.47
C LEU A 107 -27.63 -19.51 -20.87
N ALA A 108 -27.20 -19.78 -19.64
CA ALA A 108 -27.49 -21.03 -18.94
C ALA A 108 -29.00 -21.21 -18.68
N ALA A 109 -29.71 -20.15 -18.32
CA ALA A 109 -31.16 -20.19 -18.15
C ALA A 109 -31.89 -20.51 -19.47
N THR A 110 -31.48 -19.89 -20.58
CA THR A 110 -32.08 -20.18 -21.90
C THR A 110 -31.82 -21.61 -22.37
N LEU A 111 -30.64 -22.16 -22.06
CA LEU A 111 -30.32 -23.57 -22.35
C LEU A 111 -31.12 -24.54 -21.47
N ALA A 112 -31.38 -24.18 -20.21
CA ALA A 112 -32.22 -24.98 -19.32
C ALA A 112 -33.70 -24.97 -19.75
N ASP A 113 -34.23 -23.83 -20.19
CA ASP A 113 -35.60 -23.68 -20.70
C ASP A 113 -35.83 -24.55 -21.96
N GLN A 114 -34.82 -24.68 -22.83
CA GLN A 114 -34.88 -25.57 -24.00
C GLN A 114 -35.04 -27.05 -23.65
N ILE A 115 -34.57 -27.49 -22.47
CA ILE A 115 -34.69 -28.89 -22.02
C ILE A 115 -36.14 -29.16 -21.57
N GLY A 116 -36.78 -28.19 -20.95
CA GLY A 116 -38.19 -28.22 -20.56
C GLY A 116 -38.57 -29.22 -19.46
N GLY A 117 -39.73 -28.99 -18.85
CA GLY A 117 -40.33 -29.88 -17.85
C GLY A 117 -39.45 -30.08 -16.61
N SER A 118 -39.43 -31.29 -16.05
CA SER A 118 -38.62 -31.62 -14.87
C SER A 118 -37.10 -31.55 -15.11
N GLY A 119 -36.66 -31.47 -16.37
CA GLY A 119 -35.25 -31.39 -16.74
C GLY A 119 -34.65 -29.99 -16.57
N GLU A 120 -35.47 -28.94 -16.57
CA GLU A 120 -35.04 -27.54 -16.43
C GLU A 120 -34.34 -27.29 -15.08
N ALA A 121 -34.97 -27.70 -13.98
CA ALA A 121 -34.40 -27.54 -12.63
C ALA A 121 -33.11 -28.35 -12.44
N ILE A 122 -33.02 -29.54 -13.04
CA ILE A 122 -31.82 -30.38 -13.01
C ILE A 122 -30.69 -29.71 -13.79
N ALA A 123 -30.98 -29.18 -14.98
CA ALA A 123 -30.02 -28.47 -15.81
C ALA A 123 -29.48 -27.21 -15.12
N VAL A 124 -30.35 -26.40 -14.51
CA VAL A 124 -29.93 -25.23 -13.70
C VAL A 124 -29.03 -25.67 -12.55
N GLY A 125 -29.39 -26.75 -11.83
CA GLY A 125 -28.55 -27.29 -10.75
C GLY A 125 -27.15 -27.69 -11.24
N ILE A 126 -27.06 -28.34 -12.40
CA ILE A 126 -25.78 -28.71 -13.03
C ILE A 126 -24.97 -27.47 -13.40
N PHE A 127 -25.58 -26.46 -14.03
CA PHE A 127 -24.88 -25.22 -14.40
C PHE A 127 -24.40 -24.44 -13.17
N VAL A 128 -25.23 -24.31 -12.14
CA VAL A 128 -24.86 -23.72 -10.83
C VAL A 128 -23.65 -24.44 -10.25
N PHE A 129 -23.67 -25.78 -10.23
CA PHE A 129 -22.56 -26.56 -9.72
C PHE A 129 -21.28 -26.34 -10.53
N ILE A 130 -21.32 -26.45 -11.86
CA ILE A 130 -20.14 -26.33 -12.72
C ILE A 130 -19.52 -24.95 -12.62
N PHE A 131 -20.29 -23.88 -12.88
CA PHE A 131 -19.75 -22.52 -12.87
C PHE A 131 -19.41 -22.05 -11.46
N GLY A 132 -20.19 -22.44 -10.45
CA GLY A 132 -19.91 -22.15 -9.05
C GLY A 132 -18.63 -22.83 -8.57
N ALA A 133 -18.44 -24.11 -8.87
CA ALA A 133 -17.23 -24.85 -8.50
C ALA A 133 -16.00 -24.34 -9.26
N ALA A 134 -16.11 -24.10 -10.58
CA ALA A 134 -15.01 -23.59 -11.39
C ALA A 134 -14.56 -22.20 -10.92
N ALA A 135 -15.49 -21.28 -10.69
CA ALA A 135 -15.17 -19.96 -10.18
C ALA A 135 -14.61 -20.03 -8.75
N SER A 136 -15.15 -20.88 -7.87
CA SER A 136 -14.62 -21.06 -6.51
C SER A 136 -13.21 -21.62 -6.51
N TYR A 137 -12.92 -22.59 -7.39
CA TYR A 137 -11.57 -23.14 -7.55
C TYR A 137 -10.59 -22.09 -8.10
N SER A 138 -11.01 -21.29 -9.09
CA SER A 138 -10.16 -20.23 -9.64
C SER A 138 -9.67 -19.23 -8.59
N ARG A 139 -10.49 -18.96 -7.55
CA ARG A 139 -10.14 -18.08 -6.42
C ARG A 139 -9.06 -18.65 -5.51
N LEU A 140 -8.77 -19.95 -5.59
CA LEU A 140 -7.69 -20.59 -4.85
C LEU A 140 -6.34 -20.45 -5.57
N ILE A 141 -6.34 -20.16 -6.87
CA ILE A 141 -5.12 -19.99 -7.67
C ILE A 141 -4.51 -18.61 -7.34
N PRO A 142 -3.28 -18.52 -6.78
CA PRO A 142 -2.71 -17.25 -6.32
C PRO A 142 -2.65 -16.17 -7.40
N ALA A 143 -2.28 -16.55 -8.63
CA ALA A 143 -2.24 -15.62 -9.77
C ALA A 143 -3.61 -15.00 -10.05
N PHE A 144 -4.68 -15.80 -10.01
CA PHE A 144 -6.03 -15.30 -10.26
C PHE A 144 -6.57 -14.53 -9.05
N LYS A 145 -6.37 -15.06 -7.83
CA LYS A 145 -6.78 -14.44 -6.57
C LYS A 145 -6.27 -13.01 -6.44
N ASN A 146 -5.00 -12.79 -6.77
CA ASN A 146 -4.37 -11.50 -6.63
C ASN A 146 -4.98 -10.43 -7.54
N PHE A 147 -5.57 -10.79 -8.69
CA PHE A 147 -6.16 -9.82 -9.62
C PHE A 147 -7.69 -9.77 -9.54
N PHE A 148 -8.35 -10.92 -9.46
CA PHE A 148 -9.78 -11.09 -9.78
C PHE A 148 -10.64 -11.70 -8.66
N ASP A 149 -10.13 -11.91 -7.44
CA ASP A 149 -10.91 -12.58 -6.36
C ASP A 149 -12.28 -11.93 -6.12
N TYR A 150 -12.31 -10.59 -6.00
CA TYR A 150 -13.56 -9.85 -5.84
C TYR A 150 -14.48 -9.98 -7.07
N GLY A 151 -13.94 -9.88 -8.28
CA GLY A 151 -14.71 -10.05 -9.52
C GLY A 151 -15.32 -11.44 -9.66
N ALA A 152 -14.59 -12.49 -9.28
CA ALA A 152 -15.08 -13.86 -9.27
C ALA A 152 -16.17 -14.10 -8.23
N MET A 153 -16.07 -13.48 -7.04
CA MET A 153 -17.15 -13.51 -6.05
C MET A 153 -18.42 -12.85 -6.59
N ILE A 154 -18.30 -11.69 -7.25
CA ILE A 154 -19.44 -10.99 -7.87
C ILE A 154 -20.01 -11.77 -9.06
N PHE A 155 -19.14 -12.42 -9.83
CA PHE A 155 -19.54 -13.34 -10.90
C PHE A 155 -20.41 -14.47 -10.37
N ILE A 156 -19.94 -15.21 -9.35
CA ILE A 156 -20.70 -16.31 -8.72
C ILE A 156 -22.06 -15.80 -8.22
N LEU A 157 -22.06 -14.67 -7.49
CA LEU A 157 -23.30 -14.09 -6.96
C LEU A 157 -24.28 -13.70 -8.07
N THR A 158 -23.79 -13.09 -9.14
CA THR A 158 -24.65 -12.62 -10.25
C THR A 158 -25.17 -13.79 -11.07
N PHE A 159 -24.29 -14.72 -11.43
CA PHE A 159 -24.65 -15.93 -12.16
C PHE A 159 -25.76 -16.71 -11.45
N ASN A 160 -25.57 -17.01 -10.17
CA ASN A 160 -26.55 -17.75 -9.37
C ASN A 160 -27.87 -17.00 -9.22
N LEU A 161 -27.84 -15.68 -9.01
CA LEU A 161 -29.06 -14.90 -8.93
C LEU A 161 -29.83 -14.95 -10.26
N VAL A 162 -29.16 -14.73 -11.38
CA VAL A 162 -29.79 -14.63 -12.70
C VAL A 162 -30.35 -15.99 -13.15
N ILE A 163 -29.60 -17.07 -12.99
CA ILE A 163 -30.06 -18.40 -13.41
C ILE A 163 -31.23 -18.92 -12.54
N VAL A 164 -31.21 -18.66 -11.23
CA VAL A 164 -32.30 -19.08 -10.32
C VAL A 164 -33.53 -18.20 -10.50
N SER A 165 -33.37 -16.89 -10.71
CA SER A 165 -34.49 -16.01 -11.03
C SER A 165 -35.14 -16.38 -12.36
N GLY A 166 -34.36 -16.88 -13.33
CA GLY A 166 -34.88 -17.39 -14.60
C GLY A 166 -35.87 -18.54 -14.47
N LEU A 167 -35.80 -19.33 -13.41
CA LEU A 167 -36.77 -20.39 -13.11
C LEU A 167 -38.13 -19.84 -12.66
N ARG A 168 -38.19 -18.63 -12.08
CA ARG A 168 -39.43 -18.03 -11.54
C ARG A 168 -40.04 -17.00 -12.47
N ASP A 169 -39.23 -16.22 -13.19
CA ASP A 169 -39.70 -15.12 -14.03
C ASP A 169 -38.96 -15.07 -15.38
N LYS A 170 -39.71 -14.93 -16.49
CA LYS A 170 -39.17 -14.83 -17.85
C LYS A 170 -38.52 -13.48 -18.19
N LYS A 171 -38.48 -12.52 -17.25
CA LYS A 171 -37.87 -11.19 -17.42
C LYS A 171 -36.39 -11.15 -17.00
N ILE A 172 -35.63 -12.17 -17.41
CA ILE A 172 -34.22 -12.36 -16.99
C ILE A 172 -33.32 -11.22 -17.51
N PHE A 173 -33.62 -10.72 -18.72
CA PHE A 173 -32.86 -9.63 -19.34
C PHE A 173 -33.04 -8.31 -18.61
N ASP A 174 -34.27 -7.99 -18.19
CA ASP A 174 -34.57 -6.76 -17.45
C ASP A 174 -33.85 -6.76 -16.10
N LEU A 175 -33.89 -7.89 -15.37
CA LEU A 175 -33.18 -8.05 -14.10
C LEU A 175 -31.66 -7.85 -14.23
N ALA A 176 -31.05 -8.44 -15.26
CA ALA A 176 -29.61 -8.30 -15.50
C ALA A 176 -29.23 -6.86 -15.89
N ARG A 177 -30.06 -6.21 -16.71
CA ARG A 177 -29.89 -4.81 -17.14
C ARG A 177 -29.98 -3.85 -15.96
N ASP A 178 -31.01 -3.97 -15.14
CA ASP A 178 -31.21 -3.09 -14.00
C ASP A 178 -30.09 -3.22 -12.96
N ARG A 179 -29.59 -4.44 -12.76
CA ARG A 179 -28.43 -4.69 -11.91
C ARG A 179 -27.16 -4.03 -12.45
N LEU A 180 -26.94 -4.08 -13.77
CA LEU A 180 -25.80 -3.42 -14.38
C LEU A 180 -25.90 -1.89 -14.27
N LEU A 181 -27.08 -1.33 -14.50
CA LEU A 181 -27.32 0.12 -14.40
C LEU A 181 -27.14 0.63 -12.97
N THR A 182 -27.70 -0.06 -11.96
CA THR A 182 -27.54 0.30 -10.54
C THR A 182 -26.10 0.21 -10.06
N ILE A 183 -25.35 -0.80 -10.51
CA ILE A 183 -23.91 -0.90 -10.25
C ILE A 183 -23.16 0.24 -10.92
N GLY A 184 -23.51 0.59 -12.17
CA GLY A 184 -22.93 1.71 -12.90
C GLY A 184 -23.12 3.04 -12.17
N ILE A 185 -24.34 3.32 -11.70
CA ILE A 185 -24.67 4.51 -10.91
C ILE A 185 -23.86 4.54 -9.60
N GLY A 186 -23.91 3.45 -8.83
CA GLY A 186 -23.17 3.36 -7.56
C GLY A 186 -21.66 3.52 -7.75
N PHE A 187 -21.10 2.91 -8.80
CA PHE A 187 -19.70 3.05 -9.15
C PHE A 187 -19.31 4.46 -9.58
N ALA A 188 -20.14 5.13 -10.40
CA ALA A 188 -19.91 6.50 -10.82
C ALA A 188 -19.85 7.46 -9.61
N ILE A 189 -20.74 7.28 -8.64
CA ILE A 189 -20.74 8.06 -7.38
C ILE A 189 -19.47 7.80 -6.57
N CYS A 190 -19.04 6.53 -6.47
CA CYS A 190 -17.80 6.19 -5.77
C CYS A 190 -16.60 6.90 -6.39
N ILE A 191 -16.48 6.87 -7.72
CA ILE A 191 -15.38 7.52 -8.43
C ILE A 191 -15.43 9.03 -8.29
N PHE A 192 -16.62 9.63 -8.42
CA PHE A 192 -16.80 11.06 -8.22
C PHE A 192 -16.35 11.50 -6.82
N ALA A 193 -16.82 10.82 -5.78
CA ALA A 193 -16.44 11.12 -4.40
C ALA A 193 -14.96 10.82 -4.11
N SER A 194 -14.40 9.72 -4.62
CA SER A 194 -13.01 9.35 -4.39
C SER A 194 -12.01 10.30 -5.07
N LEU A 195 -12.33 10.81 -6.26
CA LEU A 195 -11.45 11.69 -7.04
C LEU A 195 -11.59 13.17 -6.67
N LEU A 196 -12.80 13.65 -6.36
CA LEU A 196 -13.03 15.09 -6.14
C LEU A 196 -12.89 15.51 -4.67
N ILE A 197 -13.20 14.62 -3.73
CA ILE A 197 -13.10 14.92 -2.30
C ILE A 197 -11.71 14.47 -1.84
N PHE A 198 -10.72 15.36 -1.88
CA PHE A 198 -9.34 15.15 -1.37
C PHE A 198 -8.74 13.77 -1.73
N PRO A 199 -8.37 13.53 -3.01
CA PRO A 199 -7.98 12.20 -3.47
C PRO A 199 -6.81 11.63 -2.64
N VAL A 200 -6.91 10.33 -2.34
CA VAL A 200 -5.85 9.58 -1.65
C VAL A 200 -5.32 8.55 -2.64
N TRP A 201 -4.03 8.63 -2.93
CA TRP A 201 -3.37 7.85 -3.97
C TRP A 201 -2.46 6.78 -3.35
N SER A 202 -2.57 5.55 -3.85
CA SER A 202 -1.70 4.43 -3.49
C SER A 202 -0.31 4.56 -4.10
N SER A 203 -0.20 5.22 -5.25
CA SER A 203 1.08 5.57 -5.89
C SER A 203 1.95 6.47 -5.00
N ASP A 204 1.38 7.57 -4.48
CA ASP A 204 2.08 8.46 -3.54
C ASP A 204 2.55 7.72 -2.30
N GLU A 205 1.69 6.84 -1.75
CA GLU A 205 2.04 6.05 -0.57
C GLU A 205 3.13 5.03 -0.87
N LEU A 206 3.09 4.36 -2.03
CA LEU A 206 4.16 3.44 -2.43
C LEU A 206 5.48 4.19 -2.64
N HIS A 207 5.43 5.31 -3.33
CA HIS A 207 6.60 6.13 -3.66
C HIS A 207 7.29 6.64 -2.38
N SER A 208 6.53 7.28 -1.50
CA SER A 208 7.04 7.75 -0.21
C SER A 208 7.49 6.61 0.70
N SER A 209 6.77 5.48 0.72
CA SER A 209 7.17 4.27 1.43
C SER A 209 8.53 3.76 0.96
N ILE A 210 8.73 3.58 -0.35
CA ILE A 210 10.00 3.11 -0.91
C ILE A 210 11.15 4.06 -0.56
N ALA A 211 10.99 5.37 -0.75
CA ALA A 211 12.00 6.35 -0.38
C ALA A 211 12.35 6.28 1.12
N SER A 212 11.35 6.18 1.99
CA SER A 212 11.58 6.09 3.44
C SER A 212 12.36 4.85 3.88
N LYS A 213 12.24 3.73 3.15
CA LYS A 213 12.95 2.49 3.47
C LYS A 213 14.47 2.62 3.32
N PHE A 214 14.93 3.37 2.31
CA PHE A 214 16.35 3.70 2.18
C PHE A 214 16.87 4.41 3.44
N HIS A 215 16.13 5.41 3.91
CA HIS A 215 16.49 6.14 5.12
C HIS A 215 16.48 5.25 6.37
N LYS A 216 15.47 4.38 6.51
CA LYS A 216 15.39 3.43 7.63
C LYS A 216 16.60 2.51 7.67
N ILE A 217 16.97 1.90 6.54
CA ILE A 217 18.14 1.02 6.46
C ILE A 217 19.42 1.80 6.76
N ALA A 218 19.60 3.00 6.19
CA ALA A 218 20.76 3.85 6.45
C ALA A 218 20.94 4.14 7.95
N CYS A 219 19.86 4.54 8.63
CA CYS A 219 19.87 4.79 10.07
C CYS A 219 20.09 3.51 10.90
N SER A 220 19.59 2.36 10.44
CA SER A 220 19.86 1.08 11.10
C SER A 220 21.32 0.67 10.99
N ILE A 221 21.96 0.86 9.82
CA ILE A 221 23.38 0.57 9.62
C ILE A 221 24.24 1.39 10.58
N GLU A 222 24.06 2.72 10.59
CA GLU A 222 24.79 3.60 11.50
C GLU A 222 24.55 3.23 12.97
N GLY A 223 23.29 2.99 13.35
CA GLY A 223 22.93 2.58 14.71
C GLY A 223 23.63 1.28 15.16
N CYS A 224 23.80 0.30 14.26
CA CYS A 224 24.53 -0.94 14.57
C CYS A 224 26.00 -0.67 14.89
N PHE A 225 26.65 0.24 14.15
CA PHE A 225 28.06 0.58 14.35
C PHE A 225 28.28 1.47 15.57
N ASP A 226 27.39 2.43 15.82
CA ASP A 226 27.38 3.28 17.02
C ASP A 226 27.27 2.43 18.31
N GLU A 227 26.37 1.44 18.32
CA GLU A 227 26.21 0.49 19.43
C GLU A 227 27.49 -0.36 19.63
N TYR A 228 28.05 -0.89 18.54
CA TYR A 228 29.21 -1.78 18.61
C TYR A 228 30.51 -1.09 19.06
N PHE A 229 30.73 0.15 18.62
CA PHE A 229 31.93 0.94 18.94
C PHE A 229 31.76 1.89 20.13
N GLY A 230 30.54 2.03 20.68
CA GLY A 230 30.27 2.58 22.01
C GLY A 230 30.05 4.10 22.06
N SER A 231 29.46 4.72 21.03
CA SER A 231 29.05 6.14 21.05
C SER A 231 27.72 6.34 21.80
N VAL A 232 27.61 5.91 23.06
CA VAL A 232 26.35 5.99 23.83
C VAL A 232 26.15 7.41 24.40
N ASN A 233 25.58 8.30 23.59
CA ASN A 233 25.02 9.59 24.02
C ASN A 233 23.52 9.75 23.68
N GLU A 234 22.89 8.74 23.07
CA GLU A 234 21.46 8.78 22.70
C GLU A 234 20.59 7.99 23.69
N LYS A 235 19.35 8.46 23.89
CA LYS A 235 18.35 7.80 24.75
C LYS A 235 18.00 6.42 24.17
N ASP A 236 17.99 5.38 25.00
CA ASP A 236 17.73 3.98 24.60
C ASP A 236 16.53 3.78 23.64
N ASN A 237 15.46 4.55 23.80
CA ASN A 237 14.27 4.47 22.92
C ASN A 237 14.55 4.87 21.46
N GLN A 238 15.47 5.82 21.22
CA GLN A 238 15.83 6.29 19.89
C GLN A 238 16.72 5.29 19.16
N ILE A 239 17.61 4.62 19.89
CA ILE A 239 18.48 3.56 19.39
C ILE A 239 17.62 2.36 18.97
N THR A 240 16.70 1.92 19.83
CA THR A 240 15.76 0.82 19.51
C THR A 240 14.92 1.14 18.26
N ALA A 241 14.41 2.38 18.13
CA ALA A 241 13.65 2.79 16.95
C ALA A 241 14.50 2.83 15.66
N ARG A 242 15.77 3.24 15.73
CA ARG A 242 16.71 3.16 14.60
C ARG A 242 17.02 1.72 14.22
N LEU A 243 17.15 0.85 15.21
CA LEU A 243 17.44 -0.56 15.01
C LEU A 243 16.23 -1.33 14.46
N ASP A 244 15.01 -1.00 14.83
CA ASP A 244 13.81 -1.70 14.31
C ASP A 244 13.39 -1.21 12.90
N GLY A 245 14.10 -0.22 12.36
CA GLY A 245 13.86 0.33 11.02
C GLY A 245 13.83 -0.74 9.94
N PHE A 246 14.80 -1.66 9.94
CA PHE A 246 14.91 -2.75 8.96
C PHE A 246 13.77 -3.79 9.09
N THR A 247 13.24 -4.04 10.30
CA THR A 247 12.12 -4.98 10.51
C THR A 247 10.89 -4.52 9.75
N SER A 248 10.58 -3.21 9.83
CA SER A 248 9.48 -2.63 9.06
C SER A 248 9.68 -2.71 7.54
N VAL A 249 10.93 -2.83 7.07
CA VAL A 249 11.25 -3.07 5.66
C VAL A 249 11.00 -4.54 5.31
N LEU A 250 11.44 -5.48 6.15
CA LEU A 250 11.25 -6.92 5.93
C LEU A 250 9.78 -7.30 5.77
N ASP A 251 8.91 -6.75 6.62
CA ASP A 251 7.47 -7.05 6.63
C ASP A 251 6.67 -6.33 5.53
N SER A 252 7.32 -5.50 4.71
CA SER A 252 6.62 -4.59 3.80
C SER A 252 6.13 -5.20 2.47
N LYS A 253 6.51 -6.45 2.16
CA LYS A 253 6.26 -7.07 0.83
C LYS A 253 4.79 -7.02 0.40
N SER A 254 3.89 -7.50 1.25
CA SER A 254 2.46 -7.57 0.94
C SER A 254 1.84 -6.18 0.77
N LYS A 255 2.27 -5.20 1.58
CA LYS A 255 1.82 -3.81 1.49
C LYS A 255 2.25 -3.18 0.17
N ASP A 256 3.50 -3.37 -0.24
CA ASP A 256 4.04 -2.83 -1.49
C ASP A 256 3.32 -3.40 -2.72
N GLU A 257 3.09 -4.72 -2.74
CA GLU A 257 2.39 -5.40 -3.84
C GLU A 257 0.96 -4.89 -3.99
N ILE A 258 0.24 -4.69 -2.88
CA ILE A 258 -1.12 -4.14 -2.87
C ILE A 258 -1.12 -2.69 -3.38
N LEU A 259 -0.21 -1.84 -2.89
CA LEU A 259 -0.13 -0.45 -3.31
C LEU A 259 0.24 -0.33 -4.79
N ALA A 260 1.19 -1.12 -5.28
CA ALA A 260 1.57 -1.15 -6.70
C ALA A 260 0.42 -1.62 -7.58
N LYS A 261 -0.35 -2.62 -7.13
CA LYS A 261 -1.55 -3.06 -7.85
C LYS A 261 -2.56 -1.93 -7.99
N PHE A 262 -2.84 -1.19 -6.92
CA PHE A 262 -3.81 -0.09 -6.96
C PHE A 262 -3.30 1.12 -7.74
N ALA A 263 -2.01 1.43 -7.66
CA ALA A 263 -1.38 2.52 -8.40
C ALA A 263 -1.55 2.36 -9.93
N ARG A 264 -1.59 1.12 -10.45
CA ARG A 264 -1.85 0.85 -11.88
C ARG A 264 -3.25 1.22 -12.36
N TRP A 265 -4.22 1.29 -11.45
CA TRP A 265 -5.60 1.69 -11.77
C TRP A 265 -5.79 3.19 -11.65
N GLU A 266 -4.82 3.94 -11.15
CA GLU A 266 -5.02 5.37 -10.95
C GLU A 266 -4.97 6.11 -12.29
N PRO A 267 -5.85 7.11 -12.50
CA PRO A 267 -5.69 8.04 -13.60
C PRO A 267 -4.38 8.82 -13.46
N TRP A 268 -3.95 9.51 -14.51
CA TRP A 268 -2.83 10.44 -14.38
C TRP A 268 -3.10 11.45 -13.27
N HIS A 269 -2.20 11.49 -12.28
CA HIS A 269 -2.17 12.53 -11.26
C HIS A 269 -0.74 12.91 -10.88
N GLY A 270 -0.57 14.14 -10.39
CA GLY A 270 0.72 14.64 -9.90
C GLY A 270 1.87 14.43 -10.88
N LYS A 271 2.91 13.72 -10.43
CA LYS A 271 4.10 13.38 -11.21
C LYS A 271 4.01 11.99 -11.89
N PHE A 272 2.91 11.28 -11.72
CA PHE A 272 2.73 9.92 -12.20
C PHE A 272 1.84 9.89 -13.45
N GLY A 273 2.43 9.50 -14.58
CA GLY A 273 1.69 9.25 -15.82
C GLY A 273 1.00 7.87 -15.85
N PHE A 274 0.16 7.63 -16.85
CA PHE A 274 -0.62 6.39 -17.02
C PHE A 274 0.22 5.10 -17.11
N TYR A 275 1.46 5.19 -17.59
CA TYR A 275 2.36 4.03 -17.78
C TYR A 275 3.60 4.11 -16.88
N HIS A 276 3.43 4.54 -15.63
CA HIS A 276 4.54 4.62 -14.69
C HIS A 276 5.09 3.21 -14.35
N PRO A 277 6.42 3.03 -14.25
CA PRO A 277 7.06 1.71 -14.12
C PRO A 277 6.98 1.14 -12.68
N TRP A 278 5.77 0.85 -12.20
CA TRP A 278 5.54 0.32 -10.84
C TRP A 278 6.26 -1.00 -10.55
N ASP A 279 6.55 -1.81 -11.57
CA ASP A 279 7.35 -3.04 -11.42
C ASP A 279 8.77 -2.77 -10.96
N LYS A 280 9.35 -1.61 -11.31
CA LYS A 280 10.69 -1.22 -10.85
C LYS A 280 10.67 -0.85 -9.37
N TYR A 281 9.59 -0.28 -8.85
CA TYR A 281 9.43 -0.03 -7.41
C TYR A 281 9.41 -1.34 -6.62
N LEU A 282 8.71 -2.37 -7.13
CA LEU A 282 8.68 -3.69 -6.48
C LEU A 282 10.06 -4.37 -6.49
N GLN A 283 10.80 -4.28 -7.60
CA GLN A 283 12.19 -4.78 -7.67
C GLN A 283 13.12 -4.05 -6.69
N ILE A 284 13.01 -2.72 -6.59
CA ILE A 284 13.76 -1.92 -5.61
C ILE A 284 13.37 -2.33 -4.19
N GLY A 285 12.07 -2.50 -3.92
CA GLY A 285 11.57 -2.98 -2.63
C GLY A 285 12.06 -4.38 -2.25
N GLU A 286 12.27 -5.26 -3.23
CA GLU A 286 12.91 -6.57 -3.03
C GLU A 286 14.38 -6.45 -2.64
N GLN A 287 15.16 -5.66 -3.37
CA GLN A 287 16.57 -5.41 -3.05
C GLN A 287 16.76 -4.73 -1.69
N LEU A 288 15.87 -3.80 -1.34
CA LEU A 288 15.85 -3.18 0.00
C LEU A 288 15.56 -4.20 1.11
N ARG A 289 14.69 -5.18 0.86
CA ARG A 289 14.40 -6.26 1.82
C ARG A 289 15.60 -7.21 1.97
N GLU A 290 16.29 -7.54 0.89
CA GLU A 290 17.54 -8.31 0.95
C GLU A 290 18.64 -7.56 1.73
N LEU A 291 18.74 -6.25 1.53
CA LEU A 291 19.67 -5.40 2.27
C LEU A 291 19.28 -5.28 3.76
N ALA A 292 17.98 -5.17 4.05
CA ALA A 292 17.46 -5.19 5.42
C ALA A 292 17.78 -6.52 6.12
N ALA A 293 17.68 -7.65 5.42
CA ALA A 293 18.08 -8.96 5.95
C ALA A 293 19.59 -9.03 6.24
N SER A 294 20.44 -8.49 5.34
CA SER A 294 21.88 -8.37 5.63
C SER A 294 22.18 -7.45 6.81
N THR A 295 21.41 -6.36 6.97
CA THR A 295 21.55 -5.44 8.10
C THR A 295 21.19 -6.14 9.41
N PHE A 296 20.14 -6.97 9.41
CA PHE A 296 19.76 -7.81 10.54
C PHE A 296 20.88 -8.81 10.89
N SER A 297 21.40 -9.54 9.90
CA SER A 297 22.53 -10.47 10.11
C SER A 297 23.79 -9.76 10.63
N LEU A 298 24.05 -8.53 10.15
CA LEU A 298 25.16 -7.70 10.64
C LEU A 298 24.95 -7.35 12.11
N ARG A 299 23.75 -6.90 12.50
CA ARG A 299 23.40 -6.62 13.90
C ARG A 299 23.60 -7.84 14.78
N ASP A 300 23.05 -8.98 14.40
CA ASP A 300 23.18 -10.25 15.14
C ASP A 300 24.65 -10.66 15.28
N CYS A 301 25.46 -10.42 14.25
CA CYS A 301 26.90 -10.64 14.31
C CYS A 301 27.56 -9.73 15.33
N LEU A 302 27.26 -8.42 15.32
CA LEU A 302 27.85 -7.41 16.21
C LEU A 302 27.41 -7.55 17.68
N GLN A 303 26.19 -8.05 17.93
CA GLN A 303 25.67 -8.31 19.28
C GLN A 303 26.08 -9.70 19.83
N SER A 304 26.73 -10.53 19.02
CA SER A 304 27.09 -11.89 19.41
C SER A 304 28.03 -11.90 20.63
N PRO A 305 27.82 -12.80 21.62
CA PRO A 305 28.76 -12.99 22.73
C PRO A 305 30.16 -13.43 22.30
N ARG A 306 30.30 -13.89 21.04
CA ARG A 306 31.57 -14.28 20.42
C ARG A 306 32.36 -13.10 19.84
N GLN A 307 31.81 -11.88 19.89
CA GLN A 307 32.53 -10.70 19.45
C GLN A 307 33.72 -10.41 20.37
N PRO A 308 34.81 -9.87 19.81
CA PRO A 308 36.06 -9.69 20.52
C PRO A 308 35.88 -8.71 21.68
N SER A 309 36.23 -9.17 22.89
CA SER A 309 36.27 -8.34 24.11
C SER A 309 37.48 -7.39 24.12
N SER A 310 38.44 -7.60 23.22
CA SER A 310 39.64 -6.79 23.08
C SER A 310 39.35 -5.41 22.49
N LYS A 311 39.46 -4.37 23.32
CA LYS A 311 39.31 -2.95 22.93
C LYS A 311 40.32 -2.51 21.87
N SER A 312 41.54 -3.03 21.92
CA SER A 312 42.62 -2.74 20.94
C SER A 312 42.24 -3.18 19.53
N LEU A 313 41.61 -4.36 19.42
CA LEU A 313 41.17 -4.90 18.16
C LEU A 313 40.02 -4.08 17.56
N LYS A 314 39.00 -3.78 18.37
CA LYS A 314 37.88 -2.95 17.95
C LYS A 314 38.37 -1.60 17.40
N LEU A 315 39.33 -0.97 18.07
CA LEU A 315 39.95 0.29 17.61
C LEU A 315 40.68 0.15 16.27
N SER A 316 41.36 -0.97 16.02
CA SER A 316 42.13 -1.17 14.79
C SER A 316 41.29 -1.32 13.51
N VAL A 317 40.02 -1.74 13.67
CA VAL A 317 39.05 -1.96 12.58
C VAL A 317 37.98 -0.86 12.55
N LYS A 318 37.90 -0.04 13.60
CA LYS A 318 36.90 1.02 13.78
C LYS A 318 36.87 2.00 12.60
N GLU A 319 37.96 2.69 12.33
CA GLU A 319 37.99 3.75 11.32
C GLU A 319 37.60 3.25 9.90
N PRO A 320 38.19 2.15 9.37
CA PRO A 320 37.79 1.63 8.06
C PRO A 320 36.31 1.21 7.99
N CYS A 321 35.78 0.59 9.06
CA CYS A 321 34.41 0.12 9.11
C CYS A 321 33.40 1.26 9.28
N GLU A 322 33.68 2.24 10.13
CA GLU A 322 32.83 3.44 10.29
C GLU A 322 32.80 4.27 9.02
N ALA A 323 33.94 4.42 8.33
CA ALA A 323 34.00 5.09 7.04
C ALA A 323 33.13 4.38 5.98
N MET A 324 33.21 3.05 5.92
CA MET A 324 32.39 2.24 5.02
C MET A 324 30.89 2.31 5.37
N ALA A 325 30.54 2.17 6.65
CA ALA A 325 29.16 2.27 7.13
C ALA A 325 28.55 3.64 6.81
N SER A 326 29.32 4.71 7.05
CA SER A 326 28.92 6.08 6.72
C SER A 326 28.73 6.26 5.22
N LEU A 327 29.61 5.71 4.38
CA LEU A 327 29.47 5.75 2.93
C LEU A 327 28.21 5.02 2.45
N LEU A 328 27.93 3.82 3.00
CA LEU A 328 26.71 3.08 2.71
C LEU A 328 25.46 3.87 3.10
N ALA A 329 25.43 4.41 4.32
CA ALA A 329 24.30 5.18 4.81
C ALA A 329 24.07 6.48 4.00
N CYS A 330 25.14 7.21 3.68
CA CYS A 330 25.08 8.38 2.78
C CYS A 330 24.56 7.99 1.40
N THR A 331 25.09 6.93 0.79
CA THR A 331 24.66 6.46 -0.53
C THR A 331 23.17 6.08 -0.52
N LEU A 332 22.72 5.33 0.49
CA LEU A 332 21.31 4.97 0.63
C LEU A 332 20.42 6.20 0.76
N ARG A 333 20.83 7.21 1.55
CA ARG A 333 20.08 8.46 1.65
C ARG A 333 20.04 9.23 0.34
N GLU A 334 21.15 9.30 -0.40
CA GLU A 334 21.20 9.93 -1.72
C GLU A 334 20.25 9.22 -2.71
N LEU A 335 20.25 7.89 -2.74
CA LEU A 335 19.32 7.10 -3.57
C LEU A 335 17.86 7.29 -3.15
N GLY A 336 17.58 7.29 -1.84
CA GLY A 336 16.24 7.54 -1.31
C GLY A 336 15.72 8.94 -1.66
N GLN A 337 16.57 9.97 -1.53
CA GLN A 337 16.24 11.35 -1.90
C GLN A 337 16.04 11.51 -3.41
N SER A 338 16.79 10.78 -4.22
CA SER A 338 16.60 10.75 -5.68
C SER A 338 15.21 10.25 -6.04
N ILE A 339 14.78 9.14 -5.43
CA ILE A 339 13.41 8.63 -5.59
C ILE A 339 12.40 9.66 -5.10
N GLU A 340 12.51 10.10 -3.84
CA GLU A 340 11.55 11.04 -3.21
C GLU A 340 11.33 12.32 -4.02
N ASN A 341 12.40 12.87 -4.59
CA ASN A 341 12.32 14.10 -5.36
C ASN A 341 12.02 13.84 -6.86
N MET A 342 12.12 12.60 -7.33
CA MET A 342 12.16 12.20 -8.74
C MET A 342 13.21 12.97 -9.54
N LYS A 343 14.41 13.03 -8.96
CA LYS A 343 15.57 13.70 -9.55
C LYS A 343 16.69 12.69 -9.69
N GLU A 344 17.46 12.81 -10.75
CA GLU A 344 18.64 11.97 -10.89
C GLU A 344 19.62 12.25 -9.75
N SER A 345 20.12 11.19 -9.12
CA SER A 345 21.28 11.28 -8.23
C SER A 345 22.57 11.48 -9.04
N LYS A 346 23.72 11.49 -8.36
CA LYS A 346 25.00 11.25 -9.05
C LYS A 346 24.89 10.01 -9.96
N PRO A 347 25.60 9.98 -11.09
CA PRO A 347 25.60 8.82 -11.98
C PRO A 347 25.88 7.55 -11.20
N GLY A 348 25.13 6.47 -11.48
CA GLY A 348 25.28 5.21 -10.75
C GLY A 348 26.73 4.69 -10.80
N ALA A 349 27.41 4.94 -11.93
CA ALA A 349 28.82 4.62 -12.11
C ALA A 349 29.76 5.32 -11.09
N LEU A 350 29.47 6.56 -10.70
CA LEU A 350 30.30 7.31 -9.74
C LEU A 350 30.10 6.76 -8.33
N ILE A 351 28.85 6.48 -7.94
CA ILE A 351 28.51 5.84 -6.67
C ILE A 351 29.20 4.47 -6.57
N VAL A 352 29.08 3.65 -7.61
CA VAL A 352 29.72 2.33 -7.68
C VAL A 352 31.24 2.45 -7.60
N ALA A 353 31.86 3.41 -8.29
CA ALA A 353 33.30 3.62 -8.21
C ALA A 353 33.76 4.00 -6.79
N GLN A 354 33.00 4.84 -6.08
CA GLN A 354 33.30 5.21 -4.69
C GLN A 354 33.18 3.99 -3.76
N LEU A 355 32.10 3.23 -3.87
CA LEU A 355 31.87 2.02 -3.09
C LEU A 355 32.97 0.97 -3.30
N GLN A 356 33.33 0.68 -4.56
CA GLN A 356 34.39 -0.26 -4.91
C GLN A 356 35.76 0.19 -4.38
N LYS A 357 36.06 1.49 -4.46
CA LYS A 357 37.30 2.04 -3.91
C LYS A 357 37.39 1.81 -2.40
N THR A 358 36.36 2.18 -1.64
CA THR A 358 36.34 2.01 -0.18
C THR A 358 36.29 0.54 0.22
N LYS A 359 35.65 -0.32 -0.58
CA LYS A 359 35.66 -1.79 -0.39
C LYS A 359 37.08 -2.33 -0.47
N LEU A 360 37.85 -1.85 -1.45
CA LEU A 360 39.24 -2.24 -1.62
C LEU A 360 40.12 -1.73 -0.47
N GLU A 361 39.96 -0.47 -0.05
CA GLU A 361 40.65 0.10 1.12
C GLU A 361 40.37 -0.70 2.41
N LEU A 362 39.11 -1.08 2.63
CA LEU A 362 38.71 -1.93 3.76
C LEU A 362 39.37 -3.32 3.70
N SER A 363 39.40 -3.94 2.52
CA SER A 363 40.04 -5.26 2.32
C SER A 363 41.55 -5.24 2.61
N VAL A 364 42.23 -4.14 2.26
CA VAL A 364 43.65 -3.94 2.54
C VAL A 364 43.88 -3.69 4.02
N ALA A 365 43.05 -2.85 4.65
CA ALA A 365 43.14 -2.54 6.08
C ALA A 365 42.93 -3.77 6.97
N ILE A 366 42.11 -4.72 6.50
CA ILE A 366 41.72 -5.97 7.18
C ILE A 366 42.26 -7.17 6.38
N SER A 367 43.56 -7.14 6.08
CA SER A 367 44.23 -8.25 5.39
C SER A 367 44.21 -9.55 6.21
N ALA A 368 44.18 -10.70 5.52
CA ALA A 368 44.19 -12.03 6.13
C ALA A 368 45.42 -12.28 7.04
N SER A 369 46.55 -11.63 6.77
CA SER A 369 47.76 -11.71 7.61
C SER A 369 47.56 -11.01 8.95
N LYS A 370 46.91 -9.84 8.96
CA LYS A 370 46.58 -9.09 10.17
C LYS A 370 45.51 -9.82 11.00
N LEU A 371 44.56 -10.46 10.33
CA LEU A 371 43.53 -11.28 10.97
C LEU A 371 44.07 -12.63 11.50
N GLY A 372 45.05 -13.22 10.82
CA GLY A 372 45.72 -14.46 11.25
C GLY A 372 46.66 -14.29 12.44
N SER A 373 47.15 -13.06 12.69
CA SER A 373 47.88 -12.73 13.93
C SER A 373 46.99 -12.63 15.17
N LEU A 374 45.68 -12.75 14.99
CA LEU A 374 44.69 -12.61 16.02
C LEU A 374 44.33 -13.96 16.67
N GLY A 375 43.82 -13.91 17.90
CA GLY A 375 43.20 -15.09 18.52
C GLY A 375 42.18 -15.72 17.57
N LYS A 376 42.20 -17.05 17.43
CA LYS A 376 41.44 -17.79 16.42
C LYS A 376 39.95 -17.41 16.39
N ASP A 377 39.34 -17.18 17.54
CA ASP A 377 37.92 -16.83 17.66
C ASP A 377 37.64 -15.34 17.34
N ASP A 378 38.50 -14.43 17.82
CA ASP A 378 38.39 -12.99 17.55
C ASP A 378 38.56 -12.68 16.04
N GLY A 379 39.48 -13.38 15.38
CA GLY A 379 39.73 -13.20 13.95
C GLY A 379 38.54 -13.64 13.11
N ILE A 380 37.90 -14.75 13.49
CA ILE A 380 36.70 -15.24 12.81
C ILE A 380 35.52 -14.27 13.00
N ALA A 381 35.33 -13.74 14.22
CA ALA A 381 34.27 -12.77 14.50
C ALA A 381 34.43 -11.49 13.65
N VAL A 382 35.65 -10.95 13.57
CA VAL A 382 35.94 -9.78 12.73
C VAL A 382 35.76 -10.05 11.24
N ALA A 383 36.29 -11.17 10.73
CA ALA A 383 36.07 -11.55 9.33
C ALA A 383 34.59 -11.65 8.98
N SER A 384 33.79 -12.22 9.89
CA SER A 384 32.37 -12.47 9.63
C SER A 384 31.58 -11.17 9.42
N PHE A 385 31.75 -10.18 10.30
CA PHE A 385 31.03 -8.91 10.11
C PHE A 385 31.60 -8.07 8.96
N VAL A 386 32.92 -8.13 8.71
CA VAL A 386 33.55 -7.44 7.57
C VAL A 386 33.06 -8.02 6.25
N PHE A 387 32.92 -9.35 6.17
CA PHE A 387 32.33 -10.03 5.03
C PHE A 387 30.90 -9.58 4.78
N LEU A 388 30.07 -9.51 5.83
CA LEU A 388 28.70 -8.99 5.73
C LEU A 388 28.68 -7.54 5.24
N LEU A 389 29.59 -6.70 5.73
CA LEU A 389 29.70 -5.31 5.29
C LEU A 389 30.07 -5.21 3.81
N MET A 390 30.98 -6.06 3.33
CA MET A 390 31.33 -6.14 1.90
C MET A 390 30.16 -6.65 1.05
N GLU A 391 29.38 -7.62 1.54
CA GLU A 391 28.17 -8.09 0.85
C GLU A 391 27.11 -6.98 0.76
N MET A 392 26.97 -6.16 1.80
CA MET A 392 26.07 -5.00 1.78
C MET A 392 26.47 -3.96 0.74
N VAL A 393 27.78 -3.73 0.54
CA VAL A 393 28.29 -2.88 -0.54
C VAL A 393 27.84 -3.40 -1.90
N ASP A 394 28.02 -4.69 -2.16
CA ASP A 394 27.62 -5.29 -3.44
C ASP A 394 26.11 -5.16 -3.68
N LYS A 395 25.29 -5.30 -2.63
CA LYS A 395 23.83 -5.08 -2.71
C LYS A 395 23.47 -3.62 -3.00
N VAL A 396 24.15 -2.65 -2.37
CA VAL A 396 23.92 -1.22 -2.64
C VAL A 396 24.32 -0.84 -4.06
N GLU A 397 25.35 -1.46 -4.63
CA GLU A 397 25.72 -1.25 -6.04
C GLU A 397 24.65 -1.73 -7.01
N VAL A 398 24.09 -2.92 -6.78
CA VAL A 398 22.96 -3.45 -7.56
C VAL A 398 21.75 -2.53 -7.41
N LEU A 399 21.48 -2.07 -6.19
CA LEU A 399 20.39 -1.15 -5.89
C LEU A 399 20.55 0.19 -6.61
N ALA A 400 21.75 0.78 -6.63
CA ALA A 400 22.03 2.03 -7.34
C ALA A 400 21.70 1.93 -8.83
N LYS A 401 22.12 0.83 -9.49
CA LYS A 401 21.77 0.56 -10.91
C LYS A 401 20.27 0.44 -11.14
N LYS A 402 19.53 -0.15 -10.20
CA LYS A 402 18.06 -0.28 -10.29
C LYS A 402 17.36 1.07 -10.15
N VAL A 403 17.87 1.95 -9.28
CA VAL A 403 17.35 3.32 -9.10
C VAL A 403 17.64 4.17 -10.34
N GLU A 404 18.83 4.05 -10.92
CA GLU A 404 19.18 4.72 -12.20
C GLU A 404 18.23 4.28 -13.34
N GLN A 405 18.02 2.97 -13.51
CA GLN A 405 17.04 2.44 -14.47
C GLN A 405 15.60 2.93 -14.23
N LEU A 406 15.21 3.13 -12.96
CA LEU A 406 13.91 3.70 -12.64
C LEU A 406 13.86 5.16 -13.09
N GLY A 407 14.92 5.93 -12.83
CA GLY A 407 15.05 7.32 -13.27
C GLY A 407 14.93 7.47 -14.78
N ASP A 408 15.63 6.63 -15.54
CA ASP A 408 15.57 6.61 -17.01
C ASP A 408 14.13 6.36 -17.53
N LEU A 409 13.43 5.38 -16.94
CA LEU A 409 12.08 5.01 -17.36
C LEU A 409 11.00 5.99 -16.91
N ALA A 410 11.21 6.63 -15.74
CA ALA A 410 10.28 7.57 -15.16
C ALA A 410 10.57 9.03 -15.55
N ASN A 411 11.59 9.28 -16.40
CA ASN A 411 12.07 10.60 -16.80
C ASN A 411 12.37 11.50 -15.59
N PHE A 412 13.20 11.03 -14.68
CA PHE A 412 13.68 11.87 -13.58
C PHE A 412 14.39 13.10 -14.15
N THR A 413 14.15 14.27 -13.55
CA THR A 413 14.78 15.49 -14.05
C THR A 413 16.26 15.51 -13.67
N CYS A 414 17.14 15.74 -14.64
CA CYS A 414 18.54 16.08 -14.36
C CYS A 414 18.63 17.34 -13.49
N HIS A 415 19.65 17.37 -12.64
CA HIS A 415 19.88 18.43 -11.68
C HIS A 415 20.38 19.74 -12.29
#